data_AF-A0A956FB88-F1
#
_entry.id   AF-A0A956FB88-F1
#
_cell.length_a   1.000
_cell.length_b   1.000
_cell.length_c   1.000
_cell.angle_alpha   90.00
_cell.angle_beta   90.00
_cell.angle_gamma   90.00
#
_symmetry.space_group_name_H-M   'P 1'
#
loop_
_entity.id
_entity.type
_entity.pdbx_description
1 polymer ?
#
loop_
_entity_poly.entity_id
_entity_poly.type
_entity_poly.pdbx_seq_one_letter_code
_entity_poly.pdbx_strand_id
1 'polypeptide(L)'
;MTFHAGVWPGLLIPLVLGGCPHSDVGSPCNHGAAFVPQSQTITFPALACDQLLCVYAEDTEPPQEGCESNEECGSAGGDDRFVCVEGHCELDQRHVMARSMCSQQCDADADCESGDPDSACSSGFACARIQGLGDHCCEKLCVCRDDLDVAAAAALERECSADAAMGCCDREPHPEACGS
;
A
#
# COMPACT_ATOMS: atom_id res chain seq x y z
N MET A 1 -19.62 -58.49 -37.91
CA MET A 1 -18.37 -57.82 -38.34
C MET A 1 -17.93 -56.96 -37.17
N THR A 2 -16.91 -57.43 -36.47
CA THR A 2 -16.31 -56.84 -35.27
C THR A 2 -15.32 -55.74 -35.66
N PHE A 3 -15.47 -54.53 -35.13
CA PHE A 3 -14.48 -53.46 -35.23
C PHE A 3 -13.63 -53.44 -33.96
N HIS A 4 -12.32 -53.61 -34.12
CA HIS A 4 -11.34 -53.56 -33.04
C HIS A 4 -11.03 -52.10 -32.65
N ALA A 5 -11.11 -51.82 -31.35
CA ALA A 5 -10.60 -50.62 -30.72
C ALA A 5 -9.07 -50.64 -30.70
N GLY A 6 -8.44 -49.70 -31.42
CA GLY A 6 -7.01 -49.41 -31.30
C GLY A 6 -6.79 -48.33 -30.25
N VAL A 7 -6.25 -48.72 -29.09
CA VAL A 7 -5.85 -47.82 -28.00
C VAL A 7 -4.49 -47.22 -28.36
N TRP A 8 -4.45 -45.92 -28.64
CA TRP A 8 -3.20 -45.15 -28.72
C TRP A 8 -2.82 -44.63 -27.33
N PRO A 9 -1.62 -44.90 -26.81
CA PRO A 9 -1.15 -44.29 -25.57
C PRO A 9 -0.64 -42.88 -25.89
N GLY A 10 -1.54 -41.90 -25.82
CA GLY A 10 -1.19 -40.48 -25.83
C GLY A 10 -0.54 -40.10 -24.50
N LEU A 11 0.78 -39.90 -24.52
CA LEU A 11 1.56 -39.36 -23.41
C LEU A 11 1.16 -37.90 -23.17
N LEU A 12 0.32 -37.66 -22.16
CA LEU A 12 0.00 -36.32 -21.68
C LEU A 12 1.15 -35.83 -20.81
N ILE A 13 2.00 -34.96 -21.37
CA ILE A 13 2.98 -34.19 -20.61
C ILE A 13 2.24 -32.97 -20.02
N PRO A 14 2.08 -32.84 -18.70
CA PRO A 14 1.56 -31.62 -18.11
C PRO A 14 2.64 -30.54 -18.23
N LEU A 15 2.41 -29.57 -19.12
CA LEU A 15 3.14 -28.30 -19.14
C LEU A 15 2.75 -27.52 -17.88
N VAL A 16 3.44 -27.77 -16.77
CA VAL A 16 3.36 -26.92 -15.58
C VAL A 16 4.34 -25.76 -15.78
N LEU A 17 3.98 -24.80 -16.63
CA LEU A 17 4.60 -23.48 -16.65
C LEU A 17 3.87 -22.59 -15.63
N GLY A 18 3.97 -22.97 -14.35
CA GLY A 18 3.55 -22.13 -13.24
C GLY A 18 4.70 -21.21 -12.83
N GLY A 19 5.04 -20.23 -13.65
CA GLY A 19 5.78 -19.08 -13.16
C GLY A 19 4.80 -18.27 -12.33
N CYS A 20 4.94 -18.29 -11.00
CA CYS A 20 4.18 -17.37 -10.14
C CYS A 20 4.48 -15.95 -10.65
N PRO A 21 3.48 -15.11 -10.96
CA PRO A 21 3.74 -13.72 -11.21
C PRO A 21 4.46 -13.19 -9.97
N HIS A 22 5.69 -12.71 -10.17
CA HIS A 22 6.40 -12.03 -9.11
C HIS A 22 5.58 -10.78 -8.81
N SER A 23 5.15 -10.64 -7.56
CA SER A 23 4.42 -9.45 -7.17
C SER A 23 5.39 -8.27 -7.18
N ASP A 24 4.96 -7.14 -7.71
CA ASP A 24 5.70 -5.88 -7.66
C ASP A 24 5.53 -5.16 -6.32
N VAL A 25 4.90 -5.80 -5.32
CA VAL A 25 4.82 -5.29 -3.94
C VAL A 25 6.20 -4.89 -3.48
N GLY A 26 6.40 -3.63 -3.14
CA GLY A 26 7.70 -3.13 -2.71
C GLY A 26 8.54 -2.45 -3.77
N SER A 27 8.19 -2.58 -5.04
CA SER A 27 8.84 -1.80 -6.09
C SER A 27 8.46 -0.32 -5.97
N PRO A 28 9.38 0.62 -6.26
CA PRO A 28 9.12 2.05 -6.09
C PRO A 28 8.06 2.55 -7.08
N CYS A 29 7.19 3.44 -6.60
CA CYS A 29 6.17 4.08 -7.41
C CYS A 29 6.08 5.59 -7.15
N ASN A 30 5.31 6.31 -7.96
CA ASN A 30 5.12 7.75 -7.83
C ASN A 30 3.64 8.10 -7.87
N HIS A 31 3.18 8.93 -6.93
CA HIS A 31 1.80 9.39 -6.81
C HIS A 31 1.41 10.51 -7.83
N GLY A 32 2.34 10.89 -8.70
CA GLY A 32 2.22 11.98 -9.67
C GLY A 32 3.11 13.18 -9.33
N ALA A 33 3.68 13.83 -10.35
CA ALA A 33 4.67 14.91 -10.16
C ALA A 33 4.13 16.18 -9.45
N ALA A 34 2.82 16.34 -9.35
CA ALA A 34 2.17 17.51 -8.76
C ALA A 34 1.57 17.25 -7.36
N PHE A 35 1.68 16.02 -6.84
CA PHE A 35 1.06 15.64 -5.58
C PHE A 35 2.10 15.03 -4.64
N VAL A 36 2.38 15.74 -3.54
CA VAL A 36 3.16 15.22 -2.43
C VAL A 36 2.17 14.94 -1.30
N PRO A 37 1.77 13.68 -1.07
CA PRO A 37 0.94 13.35 0.07
C PRO A 37 1.62 13.83 1.36
N GLN A 38 0.87 14.49 2.23
CA GLN A 38 1.34 14.92 3.55
C GLN A 38 0.97 13.90 4.65
N SER A 39 0.30 12.82 4.26
CA SER A 39 -0.15 11.73 5.13
C SER A 39 -0.36 10.46 4.31
N GLN A 40 -0.79 9.38 4.97
CA GLN A 40 -1.13 8.12 4.31
C GLN A 40 -1.99 8.30 3.07
N THR A 41 -1.57 7.70 1.96
CA THR A 41 -2.20 7.87 0.65
C THR A 41 -2.14 6.59 -0.15
N ILE A 42 -3.26 6.31 -0.83
CA ILE A 42 -3.35 5.29 -1.87
C ILE A 42 -3.66 6.04 -3.18
N THR A 43 -2.86 5.81 -4.22
CA THR A 43 -3.13 6.34 -5.56
C THR A 43 -3.45 5.21 -6.51
N PHE A 44 -4.57 5.37 -7.20
CA PHE A 44 -5.07 4.47 -8.22
C PHE A 44 -5.68 5.29 -9.38
N PRO A 45 -5.45 4.93 -10.65
CA PRO A 45 -4.56 3.87 -11.11
C PRO A 45 -3.09 4.34 -11.20
N ALA A 46 -2.18 3.59 -10.58
CA ALA A 46 -0.73 3.78 -10.66
C ALA A 46 -0.13 2.86 -11.73
N LEU A 47 0.04 3.37 -12.96
CA LEU A 47 0.47 2.57 -14.12
C LEU A 47 1.87 1.93 -14.00
N ALA A 48 2.67 2.34 -13.01
CA ALA A 48 3.96 1.73 -12.71
C ALA A 48 3.82 0.40 -11.96
N CYS A 49 2.63 0.12 -11.41
CA CYS A 49 2.36 -1.05 -10.58
C CYS A 49 1.45 -2.06 -11.30
N ASP A 50 1.66 -3.35 -11.09
CA ASP A 50 0.90 -4.44 -11.70
C ASP A 50 -0.57 -4.42 -11.27
N GLN A 51 -0.84 -4.14 -9.98
CA GLN A 51 -2.19 -3.96 -9.44
C GLN A 51 -2.68 -2.52 -9.49
N LEU A 52 -1.91 -1.63 -10.12
CA LEU A 52 -2.22 -0.20 -10.24
C LEU A 52 -2.35 0.53 -8.89
N LEU A 53 -1.78 -0.01 -7.82
CA LEU A 53 -1.83 0.58 -6.48
C LEU A 53 -0.46 1.09 -6.07
N CYS A 54 -0.35 2.41 -5.85
CA CYS A 54 0.83 3.03 -5.26
C CYS A 54 0.47 3.53 -3.86
N VAL A 55 1.26 3.13 -2.86
CA VAL A 55 0.98 3.37 -1.44
C VAL A 55 2.12 4.14 -0.79
N TYR A 56 1.77 5.19 -0.06
CA TYR A 56 2.60 5.81 0.97
C TYR A 56 1.87 5.63 2.31
N ALA A 57 2.51 4.94 3.26
CA ALA A 57 1.84 4.44 4.47
C ALA A 57 2.31 5.09 5.78
N GLU A 58 3.33 5.95 5.73
CA GLU A 58 3.72 6.70 6.91
C GLU A 58 2.66 7.76 7.22
N ASP A 59 2.30 7.89 8.49
CA ASP A 59 1.49 8.99 9.01
C ASP A 59 2.41 9.90 9.82
N THR A 60 2.97 10.92 9.17
CA THR A 60 3.89 11.85 9.84
C THR A 60 3.40 13.28 9.64
N GLU A 61 3.10 13.96 10.74
CA GLU A 61 2.72 15.37 10.71
C GLU A 61 3.99 16.26 10.70
N PRO A 62 4.09 17.22 9.77
CA PRO A 62 5.18 18.18 9.78
C PRO A 62 5.20 19.04 11.06
N PRO A 63 6.38 19.50 11.52
CA PRO A 63 6.46 20.49 12.59
C PRO A 63 5.63 21.73 12.28
N GLN A 64 4.83 22.20 13.23
CA GLN A 64 3.98 23.38 13.04
C GLN A 64 4.70 24.71 13.30
N GLU A 65 5.94 24.65 13.80
CA GLU A 65 6.77 25.84 13.99
C GLU A 65 7.25 26.38 12.64
N GLY A 66 7.38 27.71 12.54
CA GLY A 66 7.95 28.31 11.34
C GLY A 66 9.43 27.96 11.18
N CYS A 67 9.91 27.97 9.93
CA CYS A 67 11.29 27.62 9.61
C CYS A 67 11.94 28.67 8.70
N GLU A 68 13.27 28.77 8.78
CA GLU A 68 14.11 29.50 7.83
C GLU A 68 14.99 28.56 7.00
N SER A 69 15.13 27.30 7.43
CA SER A 69 16.01 26.30 6.83
C SER A 69 15.46 24.87 6.95
N ASN A 70 15.93 23.95 6.10
CA ASN A 70 15.55 22.54 6.19
C ASN A 70 16.05 21.91 7.50
N GLU A 71 17.21 22.36 7.98
CA GLU A 71 17.78 21.92 9.24
C GLU A 71 16.83 22.18 10.41
N GLU A 72 16.11 23.30 10.43
CA GLU A 72 15.11 23.60 11.47
C GLU A 72 13.94 22.62 11.44
N CYS A 73 13.48 22.22 10.25
CA CYS A 73 12.44 21.21 10.10
C CYS A 73 12.88 19.81 10.55
N GLY A 74 14.17 19.47 10.33
CA GLY A 74 14.75 18.22 10.82
C GLY A 74 15.12 18.23 12.31
N SER A 75 15.32 19.41 12.92
CA SER A 75 15.76 19.56 14.31
C SER A 75 14.67 19.27 15.34
N ALA A 76 13.39 19.40 14.97
CA ALA A 76 12.26 19.14 15.86
C ALA A 76 11.98 17.64 16.08
N GLY A 77 12.55 16.75 15.25
CA GLY A 77 12.29 15.30 15.29
C GLY A 77 13.46 14.39 14.92
N GLY A 78 14.58 14.93 14.43
CA GLY A 78 15.80 14.17 14.11
C GLY A 78 15.86 13.54 12.72
N ASP A 79 14.91 13.82 11.82
CA ASP A 79 14.84 13.21 10.48
C ASP A 79 14.88 14.24 9.36
N ASP A 80 15.61 13.92 8.29
CA ASP A 80 15.78 14.70 7.06
C ASP A 80 14.59 14.60 6.09
N ARG A 81 13.45 14.09 6.58
CA ARG A 81 12.21 13.90 5.81
C ARG A 81 11.41 15.18 5.60
N PHE A 82 11.74 16.28 6.26
CA PHE A 82 11.04 17.56 6.14
C PHE A 82 11.92 18.64 5.52
N VAL A 83 11.30 19.53 4.74
CA VAL A 83 11.92 20.68 4.08
C VAL A 83 11.18 21.96 4.42
N CYS A 84 11.91 23.07 4.45
CA CYS A 84 11.34 24.39 4.68
C CYS A 84 10.87 25.02 3.37
N VAL A 85 9.57 25.23 3.23
CA VAL A 85 8.92 25.83 2.06
C VAL A 85 8.12 27.05 2.52
N GLU A 86 8.47 28.22 1.99
CA GLU A 86 7.78 29.49 2.28
C GLU A 86 7.61 29.81 3.79
N GLY A 87 8.53 29.32 4.64
CA GLY A 87 8.49 29.54 6.08
C GLY A 87 7.76 28.47 6.89
N HIS A 88 7.32 27.39 6.24
CA HIS A 88 6.62 26.26 6.85
C HIS A 88 7.35 24.94 6.56
N CYS A 89 7.32 24.02 7.51
CA CYS A 89 7.85 22.68 7.29
C CYS A 89 6.84 21.83 6.54
N GLU A 90 7.29 21.23 5.44
CA GLU A 90 6.50 20.31 4.62
C GLU A 90 7.27 18.99 4.47
N LEU A 91 6.55 17.90 4.19
CA LEU A 91 7.17 16.60 3.92
C LEU A 91 7.93 16.66 2.58
N ASP A 92 9.18 16.20 2.57
CA ASP A 92 10.02 16.18 1.36
C ASP A 92 9.47 15.19 0.33
N GLN A 93 9.22 15.66 -0.89
CA GLN A 93 8.83 14.81 -2.00
C GLN A 93 9.80 13.64 -2.23
N ARG A 94 11.10 13.86 -2.02
CA ARG A 94 12.12 12.80 -2.18
C ARG A 94 11.94 11.70 -1.14
N HIS A 95 11.59 12.06 0.09
CA HIS A 95 11.27 11.10 1.14
C HIS A 95 10.03 10.29 0.76
N VAL A 96 8.94 10.98 0.38
CA VAL A 96 7.71 10.32 -0.08
C VAL A 96 8.00 9.35 -1.20
N MET A 97 8.72 9.78 -2.25
CA MET A 97 9.05 8.91 -3.39
C MET A 97 9.92 7.71 -3.00
N ALA A 98 10.82 7.87 -2.03
CA ALA A 98 11.67 6.77 -1.53
C ALA A 98 10.90 5.74 -0.70
N ARG A 99 9.76 6.14 -0.12
CA ARG A 99 8.90 5.28 0.72
C ARG A 99 7.60 4.87 0.02
N SER A 100 7.29 5.44 -1.15
CA SER A 100 6.12 5.10 -1.96
C SER A 100 6.39 3.82 -2.75
N MET A 101 5.53 2.81 -2.56
CA MET A 101 5.74 1.51 -3.18
C MET A 101 4.47 0.93 -3.77
N CYS A 102 4.66 0.14 -4.82
CA CYS A 102 3.61 -0.68 -5.38
C CYS A 102 3.08 -1.65 -4.32
N SER A 103 1.77 -1.84 -4.33
CA SER A 103 1.04 -2.64 -3.38
C SER A 103 0.03 -3.54 -4.10
N GLN A 104 -0.57 -4.45 -3.35
CA GLN A 104 -1.66 -5.30 -3.80
C GLN A 104 -2.67 -5.51 -2.67
N GLN A 105 -3.88 -5.91 -3.03
CA GLN A 105 -4.84 -6.43 -2.05
C GLN A 105 -4.38 -7.77 -1.47
N CYS A 106 -4.69 -8.00 -0.20
CA CYS A 106 -4.28 -9.19 0.54
C CYS A 106 -5.34 -9.60 1.55
N ASP A 107 -5.33 -10.87 1.96
CA ASP A 107 -6.14 -11.39 3.06
C ASP A 107 -5.28 -11.63 4.32
N ALA A 108 -4.00 -11.98 4.12
CA ALA A 108 -3.04 -12.27 5.17
C ALA A 108 -1.61 -11.80 4.81
N ASP A 109 -0.74 -11.68 5.82
CA ASP A 109 0.68 -11.30 5.64
C ASP A 109 1.42 -12.19 4.64
N ALA A 110 1.04 -13.47 4.54
CA ALA A 110 1.63 -14.43 3.60
C ALA A 110 1.42 -14.03 2.13
N ASP A 111 0.36 -13.27 1.82
CA ASP A 111 0.11 -12.79 0.45
C ASP A 111 1.11 -11.70 0.03
N CYS A 112 1.84 -11.13 0.99
CA CYS A 112 2.81 -10.06 0.79
C CYS A 112 4.28 -10.55 0.81
N GLU A 113 4.52 -11.84 1.05
CA GLU A 113 5.88 -12.41 1.17
C GLU A 113 6.64 -12.48 -0.16
N SER A 114 5.93 -12.41 -1.29
CA SER A 114 6.53 -12.45 -2.63
C SER A 114 6.95 -11.07 -3.17
N GLY A 115 7.11 -10.08 -2.29
CA GLY A 115 7.49 -8.73 -2.69
C GLY A 115 8.91 -8.63 -3.26
N ASP A 116 9.19 -7.46 -3.82
CA ASP A 116 10.47 -7.07 -4.40
C ASP A 116 11.60 -7.25 -3.36
N PRO A 117 12.57 -8.14 -3.60
CA PRO A 117 13.67 -8.37 -2.67
C PRO A 117 14.59 -7.15 -2.51
N ASP A 118 14.55 -6.21 -3.45
CA ASP A 118 15.31 -4.95 -3.41
C ASP A 118 14.52 -3.79 -2.78
N SER A 119 13.35 -4.08 -2.18
CA SER A 119 12.52 -3.09 -1.49
C SER A 119 13.26 -2.40 -0.34
N ALA A 120 12.89 -1.13 -0.08
CA ALA A 120 13.35 -0.37 1.07
C ALA A 120 12.74 -0.83 2.41
N CYS A 121 11.87 -1.85 2.39
CA CYS A 121 11.20 -2.38 3.57
C CYS A 121 12.02 -3.49 4.27
N SER A 122 12.79 -3.10 5.28
CA SER A 122 13.71 -3.98 6.01
C SER A 122 13.01 -5.02 6.88
N SER A 123 11.86 -4.67 7.48
CA SER A 123 11.08 -5.61 8.29
C SER A 123 10.10 -6.46 7.47
N GLY A 124 10.07 -6.27 6.14
CA GLY A 124 9.13 -6.92 5.24
C GLY A 124 7.71 -6.33 5.32
N PHE A 125 6.75 -7.02 4.71
CA PHE A 125 5.40 -6.51 4.50
C PHE A 125 4.38 -7.08 5.48
N ALA A 126 3.33 -6.30 5.74
CA ALA A 126 2.14 -6.69 6.46
C ALA A 126 0.90 -6.49 5.58
N CYS A 127 -0.10 -7.33 5.79
CA CYS A 127 -1.42 -7.15 5.22
C CYS A 127 -2.27 -6.32 6.19
N ALA A 128 -2.44 -5.03 5.88
CA ALA A 128 -3.05 -4.07 6.79
C ALA A 128 -4.02 -3.12 6.08
N ARG A 129 -4.95 -2.55 6.85
CA ARG A 129 -5.75 -1.40 6.41
C ARG A 129 -5.02 -0.14 6.85
N ILE A 130 -4.85 0.79 5.91
CA ILE A 130 -4.20 2.09 6.17
C ILE A 130 -5.09 3.28 5.85
N GLN A 131 -6.26 3.07 5.24
CA GLN A 131 -7.17 4.17 4.95
C GLN A 131 -8.61 3.80 5.28
N GLY A 132 -9.25 4.67 6.05
CA GLY A 132 -10.65 4.58 6.44
C GLY A 132 -11.58 5.48 5.60
N LEU A 133 -11.12 5.94 4.44
CA LEU A 133 -11.87 6.81 3.52
C LEU A 133 -11.47 6.58 2.05
N GLY A 134 -12.36 6.93 1.12
CA GLY A 134 -12.09 6.88 -0.33
C GLY A 134 -12.32 5.51 -0.98
N ASP A 135 -11.86 5.35 -2.22
CA ASP A 135 -12.14 4.17 -3.05
C ASP A 135 -11.57 2.87 -2.48
N HIS A 136 -10.49 2.95 -1.71
CA HIS A 136 -9.84 1.81 -1.04
C HIS A 136 -10.16 1.77 0.46
N CYS A 137 -11.27 2.39 0.87
CA CYS A 137 -11.67 2.44 2.27
C CYS A 137 -11.80 1.03 2.84
N CYS A 138 -11.09 0.80 3.96
CA CYS A 138 -11.06 -0.48 4.63
C CYS A 138 -10.58 -1.65 3.75
N GLU A 139 -9.91 -1.42 2.62
CA GLU A 139 -9.23 -2.50 1.91
C GLU A 139 -7.95 -2.88 2.66
N LYS A 140 -7.66 -4.19 2.66
CA LYS A 140 -6.39 -4.71 3.18
C LYS A 140 -5.38 -4.72 2.03
N LEU A 141 -4.26 -4.05 2.26
CA LEU A 141 -3.19 -3.90 1.29
C LEU A 141 -1.86 -4.39 1.87
N CYS A 142 -0.96 -4.81 0.99
CA CYS A 142 0.42 -5.09 1.37
C CYS A 142 1.17 -3.78 1.64
N VAL A 143 1.56 -3.57 2.90
CA VAL A 143 2.17 -2.33 3.37
C VAL A 143 3.50 -2.63 4.02
N CYS A 144 4.48 -1.74 3.84
CA CYS A 144 5.76 -1.87 4.51
C CYS A 144 5.61 -1.76 6.03
N ARG A 145 6.12 -2.75 6.79
CA ARG A 145 6.03 -2.75 8.26
C ARG A 145 6.78 -1.60 8.91
N ASP A 146 7.85 -1.13 8.28
CA ASP A 146 8.67 -0.04 8.81
C ASP A 146 7.92 1.30 8.79
N ASP A 147 6.91 1.43 7.92
CA ASP A 147 6.11 2.65 7.74
C ASP A 147 4.75 2.59 8.44
N LEU A 148 4.35 1.39 8.90
CA LEU A 148 3.03 1.15 9.43
C LEU A 148 2.93 1.60 10.89
N ASP A 149 2.05 2.57 11.16
CA ASP A 149 1.55 2.77 12.54
C ASP A 149 0.64 1.59 12.91
N VAL A 150 1.23 0.62 13.62
CA VAL A 150 0.55 -0.61 14.05
C VAL A 150 -0.66 -0.32 14.95
N ALA A 151 -0.60 0.73 15.77
CA ALA A 151 -1.70 1.08 16.68
C ALA A 151 -2.87 1.68 15.90
N ALA A 152 -2.60 2.60 14.97
CA ALA A 152 -3.60 3.17 14.08
C ALA A 152 -4.23 2.10 13.18
N ALA A 153 -3.41 1.24 12.56
CA ALA A 153 -3.88 0.15 11.72
C ALA A 153 -4.77 -0.84 12.48
N ALA A 154 -4.41 -1.19 13.73
CA ALA A 154 -5.24 -2.05 14.58
C ALA A 154 -6.54 -1.37 15.04
N ALA A 155 -6.56 -0.05 15.18
CA ALA A 155 -7.79 0.69 15.42
C ALA A 155 -8.70 0.67 14.19
N LEU A 156 -8.14 0.96 13.01
CA LEU A 156 -8.86 0.94 11.75
C LEU A 156 -9.42 -0.46 11.43
N GLU A 157 -8.65 -1.54 11.64
CA GLU A 157 -9.16 -2.91 11.45
C GLU A 157 -10.40 -3.18 12.30
N ARG A 158 -10.44 -2.71 13.55
CA ARG A 158 -11.59 -2.87 14.44
C ARG A 158 -12.79 -2.07 13.95
N GLU A 159 -12.59 -0.84 13.53
CA GLU A 159 -13.66 0.01 12.99
C GLU A 159 -14.23 -0.58 11.71
N CYS A 160 -13.37 -0.99 10.79
CA CYS A 160 -13.75 -1.64 9.54
C CYS A 160 -14.46 -2.97 9.74
N SER A 161 -14.07 -3.76 10.74
CA SER A 161 -14.71 -5.05 11.05
C SER A 161 -16.04 -4.91 11.78
N ALA A 162 -16.30 -3.73 12.37
CA ALA A 162 -17.54 -3.39 13.05
C ALA A 162 -18.47 -2.52 12.19
N ASP A 163 -18.17 -2.34 10.90
CA ASP A 163 -18.87 -1.43 9.98
C ASP A 163 -19.02 0.00 10.54
N ALA A 164 -18.04 0.42 11.34
CA ALA A 164 -18.03 1.68 12.08
C ALA A 164 -17.19 2.78 11.39
N ALA A 165 -16.49 2.45 10.30
CA ALA A 165 -15.65 3.39 9.56
C ALA A 165 -16.50 4.40 8.76
N MET A 166 -16.55 5.66 9.19
CA MET A 166 -17.39 6.70 8.58
C MET A 166 -16.98 7.08 7.15
N GLY A 167 -15.73 6.85 6.72
CA GLY A 167 -15.31 7.19 5.36
C GLY A 167 -15.63 6.14 4.30
N CYS A 168 -16.31 5.05 4.68
CA CYS A 168 -16.59 3.88 3.84
C CYS A 168 -18.01 3.85 3.26
N CYS A 169 -18.74 4.96 3.25
CA CYS A 169 -20.18 4.98 2.98
C CYS A 169 -20.60 4.50 1.59
N ASP A 170 -19.67 4.44 0.64
CA ASP A 170 -19.94 3.96 -0.71
C ASP A 170 -19.75 2.43 -0.87
N ARG A 171 -19.38 1.72 0.22
CA ARG A 171 -19.20 0.26 0.22
C ARG A 171 -20.53 -0.48 0.38
N GLU A 172 -20.58 -1.69 -0.17
CA GLU A 172 -21.65 -2.66 0.09
C GLU A 172 -21.12 -3.83 0.95
N PRO A 173 -21.84 -4.24 2.02
CA PRO A 173 -23.06 -3.61 2.55
C PRO A 173 -22.79 -2.21 3.11
N HIS A 174 -23.77 -1.31 3.01
CA HIS A 174 -23.66 0.07 3.49
C HIS A 174 -23.32 0.09 4.98
N PRO A 175 -22.20 0.71 5.41
CA PRO A 175 -21.78 0.67 6.81
C PRO A 175 -22.79 1.36 7.73
N GLU A 176 -23.01 0.81 8.94
CA GLU A 176 -23.95 1.37 9.91
C GLU A 176 -23.55 2.79 10.37
N ALA A 177 -22.24 3.08 10.39
CA ALA A 177 -21.73 4.41 10.75
C ALA A 177 -22.11 5.53 9.78
N CYS A 178 -22.57 5.21 8.57
CA CYS A 178 -22.94 6.18 7.55
C CYS A 178 -24.38 6.69 7.66
N GLY A 179 -25.12 6.18 8.65
CA GLY A 179 -26.56 6.41 8.75
C GLY A 179 -27.35 5.57 7.74
N SER A 180 -28.67 5.71 7.76
CA SER A 180 -29.62 4.99 6.91
C SER A 180 -30.36 5.91 5.97
#